data_AF-A0A1I7JEN8-F1
#
_entry.id   AF-A0A1I7JEN8-F1
#
_cell.length_a   1.000
_cell.length_b   1.000
_cell.length_c   1.000
_cell.angle_alpha   90.00
_cell.angle_beta   90.00
_cell.angle_gamma   90.00
#
_symmetry.space_group_name_H-M   'P 1'
#
loop_
_entity.id
_entity.type
_entity.pdbx_description
1 polymer ?
#
loop_
_entity_poly.entity_id
_entity_poly.type
_entity_poly.pdbx_seq_one_letter_code
_entity_poly.pdbx_strand_id
1 'polypeptide(L)'
;MQEKNEARRDGIRITLRMTPQQRNLLRRAAEVAGVPVSTFVLRSACQAADLLVIEQQSGVSLPTVESLPVFTNPARLRWESIPADIRQRLLSNVWCGQCRHETTITNFSGTIKGGDLLLVGKCAECRSDVARVIEGS
;
A
#
# COMPACT_ATOMS: atom_id res chain seq x y z
N MET A 1 -11.53 35.74 -26.79
CA MET A 1 -11.23 34.53 -25.99
C MET A 1 -11.58 34.84 -24.55
N GLN A 2 -12.63 34.23 -24.00
CA GLN A 2 -12.80 34.11 -22.55
C GLN A 2 -13.78 32.97 -22.28
N GLU A 3 -13.25 31.74 -22.19
CA GLU A 3 -14.00 30.61 -21.67
C GLU A 3 -14.13 30.77 -20.15
N LYS A 4 -15.31 31.19 -19.69
CA LYS A 4 -15.71 31.07 -18.30
C LYS A 4 -16.29 29.67 -18.10
N ASN A 5 -15.45 28.71 -17.73
CA ASN A 5 -15.91 27.44 -17.19
C ASN A 5 -16.38 27.65 -15.74
N GLU A 6 -17.64 28.07 -15.57
CA GLU A 6 -18.34 28.00 -14.29
C GLU A 6 -18.72 26.53 -14.03
N ALA A 7 -17.84 25.83 -13.31
CA ALA A 7 -18.15 24.54 -12.72
C ALA A 7 -19.39 24.71 -11.81
N ARG A 8 -20.50 24.12 -12.24
CA ARG A 8 -21.79 24.11 -11.56
C ARG A 8 -21.60 23.63 -10.12
N ARG A 9 -21.74 24.54 -9.15
CA ARG A 9 -21.67 24.21 -7.71
C ARG A 9 -22.97 23.52 -7.31
N ASP A 10 -23.03 22.20 -7.48
CA ASP A 10 -24.14 21.41 -6.98
C ASP A 10 -24.04 21.30 -5.45
N GLY A 11 -24.82 22.11 -4.74
CA GLY A 11 -24.78 22.21 -3.28
C GLY A 11 -25.97 21.50 -2.65
N ILE A 12 -25.71 20.57 -1.73
CA ILE A 12 -26.77 19.88 -0.97
C ILE A 12 -26.91 20.53 0.41
N ARG A 13 -28.15 20.83 0.81
CA ARG A 13 -28.45 21.36 2.15
C ARG A 13 -28.72 20.22 3.12
N ILE A 14 -27.86 20.07 4.12
CA ILE A 14 -27.98 19.06 5.17
C ILE A 14 -28.32 19.76 6.49
N THR A 15 -29.31 19.25 7.22
CA THR A 15 -29.65 19.73 8.56
C THR A 15 -29.21 18.72 9.59
N LEU A 16 -28.29 19.11 10.48
CA LEU A 16 -27.76 18.26 11.54
C LEU A 16 -28.39 18.64 12.88
N ARG A 17 -28.94 17.65 13.59
CA ARG A 17 -29.32 17.81 15.00
C ARG A 17 -28.13 17.43 15.87
N MET A 18 -27.82 18.29 16.82
CA MET A 18 -26.69 18.10 17.74
C MET A 18 -26.97 18.78 19.08
N THR A 19 -26.34 18.28 20.14
CA THR A 19 -26.44 18.88 21.48
C THR A 19 -25.67 20.20 21.56
N PRO A 20 -25.95 21.06 22.56
CA PRO A 20 -25.16 22.29 22.76
C PRO A 20 -23.66 22.02 22.93
N GLN A 21 -23.30 20.91 23.61
CA GLN A 21 -21.91 20.49 23.82
C GLN A 21 -21.23 20.13 22.50
N GLN A 22 -21.87 19.32 21.65
CA GLN A 22 -21.34 18.95 20.33
C GLN A 22 -21.14 20.17 19.44
N ARG A 23 -22.10 21.12 19.44
CA ARG A 23 -21.99 22.37 18.69
C ARG A 23 -20.77 23.19 19.13
N ASN A 24 -20.56 23.32 20.44
CA ASN A 24 -19.44 24.08 20.98
C ASN A 24 -18.10 23.41 20.67
N LEU A 25 -18.04 22.08 20.73
CA LEU A 25 -16.86 21.32 20.35
C LEU A 25 -16.49 21.53 18.87
N LEU A 26 -17.46 21.39 17.95
CA LEU A 26 -17.23 21.57 16.52
C LEU A 26 -16.78 22.99 16.18
N ARG A 27 -17.35 24.01 16.83
CA ARG A 27 -16.93 25.41 16.64
C ARG A 27 -15.47 25.63 17.03
N ARG A 28 -15.08 25.16 18.22
CA ARG A 28 -13.70 25.28 18.71
C ARG A 28 -12.72 24.53 17.83
N ALA A 29 -13.08 23.32 17.39
CA ALA A 29 -12.22 22.52 16.52
C ALA A 29 -12.01 23.17 15.15
N ALA A 30 -13.06 23.77 14.59
CA ALA A 30 -12.98 24.52 13.33
C ALA A 30 -12.11 25.79 13.47
N GLU A 31 -12.22 26.49 14.61
CA GLU A 31 -11.38 27.66 14.93
C GLU A 31 -9.90 27.29 15.01
N VAL A 32 -9.55 26.23 15.75
CA VAL A 32 -8.18 25.71 15.83
C VAL A 32 -7.64 25.31 14.45
N ALA A 33 -8.50 24.73 13.60
CA ALA A 33 -8.14 24.33 12.24
C ALA A 33 -8.13 25.51 11.24
N GLY A 34 -8.53 26.72 11.65
CA GLY A 34 -8.57 27.90 10.79
C GLY A 34 -9.57 27.83 9.63
N VAL A 35 -10.63 27.04 9.76
CA VAL A 35 -11.63 26.79 8.70
C VAL A 35 -13.06 27.00 9.17
N PRO A 36 -14.03 27.26 8.27
CA PRO A 36 -15.45 27.31 8.62
C PRO A 36 -15.95 25.98 9.20
N VAL A 37 -16.93 26.05 10.12
CA VAL A 37 -17.52 24.86 10.76
C VAL A 37 -18.10 23.88 9.73
N SER A 38 -18.72 24.37 8.65
CA SER A 38 -19.23 23.52 7.57
C SER A 38 -18.12 22.73 6.87
N THR A 39 -17.00 23.38 6.57
CA THR A 39 -15.82 22.75 5.95
C THR A 39 -15.19 21.75 6.89
N PHE A 40 -15.06 22.08 8.18
CA PHE A 40 -14.56 21.17 9.19
C PHE A 40 -15.43 19.92 9.30
N VAL A 41 -16.75 20.08 9.45
CA VAL A 41 -17.71 18.96 9.56
C VAL A 41 -17.66 18.08 8.32
N LEU A 42 -17.65 18.66 7.11
CA LEU A 42 -17.57 17.89 5.88
C LEU A 42 -16.25 17.11 5.79
N ARG A 43 -15.12 17.75 6.08
CA ARG A 43 -13.80 17.10 6.07
C ARG A 43 -13.72 15.97 7.10
N SER A 44 -14.19 16.21 8.31
CA SER A 44 -14.24 15.18 9.36
C SER A 44 -15.17 14.04 8.99
N ALA A 45 -16.31 14.31 8.34
CA ALA A 45 -17.20 13.28 7.84
C ALA A 45 -16.55 12.44 6.74
N CYS A 46 -15.83 13.06 5.79
CA CYS A 46 -15.07 12.34 4.77
C CYS A 46 -13.96 11.49 5.40
N GLN A 47 -13.18 12.05 6.32
CA GLN A 47 -12.11 11.30 7.03
C GLN A 47 -12.67 10.13 7.83
N ALA A 48 -13.80 10.33 8.52
CA ALA A 48 -14.46 9.25 9.24
C ALA A 48 -15.00 8.18 8.28
N ALA A 49 -15.53 8.57 7.12
CA ALA A 49 -15.92 7.63 6.07
C ALA A 49 -14.71 6.85 5.54
N ASP A 50 -13.57 7.50 5.32
CA ASP A 50 -12.32 6.83 4.91
C ASP A 50 -11.88 5.82 5.97
N LEU A 51 -11.98 6.16 7.27
CA LEU A 51 -11.67 5.24 8.37
C LEU A 51 -12.65 4.07 8.49
N LEU A 52 -13.95 4.28 8.24
CA LEU A 52 -14.95 3.20 8.20
C LEU A 52 -14.77 2.30 6.99
N VAL A 53 -14.34 2.86 5.86
CA VAL A 53 -13.90 2.10 4.70
C VAL A 53 -12.68 1.24 5.07
N ILE A 54 -11.79 1.71 5.95
CA ILE A 54 -10.65 0.94 6.47
C ILE A 54 -11.09 -0.19 7.44
N GLU A 55 -12.11 0.00 8.29
CA GLU A 55 -12.60 -1.08 9.19
C GLU A 55 -13.43 -2.16 8.47
N GLN A 56 -14.12 -1.82 7.38
CA GLN A 56 -14.71 -2.83 6.48
C GLN A 56 -13.71 -3.44 5.50
N GLN A 57 -12.46 -3.01 5.59
CA GLN A 57 -11.35 -3.47 4.80
C GLN A 57 -10.29 -4.12 5.70
N SER A 58 -10.58 -5.35 6.12
CA SER A 58 -9.62 -6.46 6.00
C SER A 58 -9.25 -6.74 4.51
N GLY A 59 -9.11 -5.67 3.72
CA GLY A 59 -9.03 -5.63 2.27
C GLY A 59 -8.90 -4.19 1.76
N VAL A 60 -8.02 -3.36 2.35
CA VAL A 60 -7.71 -2.03 1.79
C VAL A 60 -6.71 -2.29 0.67
N SER A 61 -7.22 -2.22 -0.55
CA SER A 61 -6.41 -2.11 -1.76
C SER A 61 -5.70 -0.76 -1.76
N LEU A 62 -4.46 -0.73 -1.26
CA LEU A 62 -3.50 0.31 -1.62
C LEU A 62 -3.35 0.37 -3.15
N PRO A 63 -3.01 1.53 -3.74
CA PRO A 63 -2.70 1.59 -5.16
C PRO A 63 -1.47 0.72 -5.40
N THR A 64 -1.68 -0.37 -6.15
CA THR A 64 -0.66 -1.11 -6.89
C THR A 64 0.71 -1.19 -6.21
N VAL A 65 0.76 -1.77 -5.01
CA VAL A 65 2.00 -2.45 -4.63
C VAL A 65 1.95 -3.78 -5.36
N GLU A 66 2.54 -3.81 -6.56
CA GLU A 66 2.98 -5.08 -7.14
C GLU A 66 3.78 -5.80 -6.06
N SER A 67 3.15 -6.80 -5.44
CA SER A 67 3.77 -7.82 -4.60
C SER A 67 4.85 -7.29 -3.65
N LEU A 68 4.46 -6.72 -2.52
CA LEU A 68 5.37 -6.71 -1.39
C LEU A 68 5.75 -8.18 -1.13
N PRO A 69 7.04 -8.52 -1.18
CA PRO A 69 7.42 -9.91 -1.08
C PRO A 69 6.96 -10.47 0.26
N VAL A 70 6.18 -11.55 0.23
CA VAL A 70 5.71 -12.20 1.47
C VAL A 70 6.89 -12.94 2.07
N PHE A 71 7.53 -12.35 3.06
CA PHE A 71 8.62 -12.95 3.81
C PHE A 71 8.15 -13.39 5.19
N THR A 72 8.57 -14.57 5.64
CA THR A 72 8.52 -14.89 7.08
C THR A 72 9.49 -13.96 7.84
N ASN A 73 9.24 -13.66 9.11
CA ASN A 73 10.13 -12.82 9.91
C ASN A 73 11.61 -13.22 9.83
N PRO A 74 12.02 -14.50 10.02
CA PRO A 74 13.43 -14.87 9.90
C PRO A 74 13.97 -14.71 8.46
N ALA A 75 13.14 -14.96 7.44
CA ALA A 75 13.52 -14.76 6.06
C ALA A 75 13.74 -13.27 5.75
N ARG A 76 12.91 -12.39 6.29
CA ARG A 76 13.03 -10.93 6.11
C ARG A 76 14.33 -10.42 6.71
N LEU A 77 14.63 -10.80 7.95
CA LEU A 77 15.88 -10.41 8.61
C LEU A 77 17.11 -10.86 7.80
N ARG A 78 17.10 -12.11 7.30
CA ARG A 78 18.18 -12.60 6.44
C ARG A 78 18.25 -11.82 5.13
N TRP A 79 17.12 -11.57 4.48
CA TRP A 79 17.07 -10.82 3.23
C TRP A 79 17.57 -9.38 3.39
N GLU A 80 17.14 -8.68 4.44
CA GLU A 80 17.55 -7.30 4.73
C GLU A 80 19.02 -7.20 5.17
N SER A 81 19.60 -8.27 5.71
CA SER A 81 21.04 -8.33 6.01
C SER A 81 21.93 -8.35 4.77
N ILE A 82 21.37 -8.70 3.60
CA ILE A 82 22.09 -8.73 2.33
C ILE A 82 22.11 -7.32 1.72
N PRO A 83 23.28 -6.76 1.36
CA PRO A 83 23.40 -5.47 0.70
C PRO A 83 22.50 -5.35 -0.55
N ALA A 84 21.99 -4.15 -0.81
CA ALA A 84 20.98 -3.93 -1.86
C ALA A 84 21.47 -4.30 -3.28
N ASP A 85 22.74 -4.04 -3.57
CA ASP A 85 23.41 -4.42 -4.82
C ASP A 85 23.48 -5.94 -4.99
N ILE A 86 23.78 -6.67 -3.91
CA ILE A 86 23.81 -8.13 -3.91
C ILE A 86 22.39 -8.68 -4.06
N ARG A 87 21.39 -8.09 -3.38
CA ARG A 87 19.98 -8.46 -3.57
C ARG A 87 19.54 -8.33 -5.01
N GLN A 88 19.86 -7.22 -5.68
CA GLN A 88 19.53 -7.04 -7.10
C GLN A 88 20.16 -8.12 -7.98
N ARG A 89 21.44 -8.44 -7.77
CA ARG A 89 22.12 -9.52 -8.50
C ARG A 89 21.49 -10.89 -8.25
N LEU A 90 21.03 -11.17 -7.03
CA LEU A 90 20.34 -12.42 -6.71
C LEU A 90 18.98 -12.52 -7.40
N LEU A 91 18.27 -11.40 -7.54
CA LEU A 91 16.99 -11.35 -8.23
C LEU A 91 17.13 -11.42 -9.76
N SER A 92 18.20 -10.86 -10.33
CA SER A 92 18.41 -10.83 -11.79
C SER A 92 19.02 -12.10 -12.38
N ASN A 93 19.57 -12.97 -11.54
CA ASN A 93 20.29 -14.19 -11.96
C ASN A 93 19.56 -15.45 -11.46
N VAL A 94 18.29 -15.59 -11.83
CA VAL A 94 17.47 -16.77 -11.50
C VAL A 94 17.30 -17.62 -12.75
N TRP A 95 17.62 -18.92 -12.65
CA TRP A 95 17.43 -19.84 -13.77
C TRP A 95 15.95 -20.16 -13.98
N CYS A 96 15.45 -19.95 -15.20
CA CYS A 96 14.09 -20.36 -15.57
C CYS A 96 14.13 -21.64 -16.41
N GLY A 97 13.48 -22.71 -15.94
CA GLY A 97 13.40 -23.97 -16.69
C GLY A 97 12.64 -23.88 -18.01
N GLN A 98 11.73 -22.90 -18.16
CA GLN A 98 10.96 -22.68 -19.39
C GLN A 98 11.74 -21.84 -20.41
N CYS A 99 12.35 -20.72 -19.98
CA CYS A 99 13.17 -19.89 -20.87
C CYS A 99 14.54 -20.54 -21.19
N ARG A 100 15.01 -21.46 -20.32
CA ARG A 100 16.31 -22.14 -20.41
C ARG A 100 17.52 -21.19 -20.35
N HIS A 101 17.35 -20.07 -19.67
CA HIS A 101 18.43 -19.14 -19.37
C HIS A 101 18.15 -18.40 -18.05
N GLU A 102 19.11 -17.58 -17.64
CA GLU A 102 19.01 -16.69 -16.49
C GLU A 102 18.04 -15.54 -16.79
N THR A 103 17.19 -15.23 -15.82
CA THR A 103 16.17 -14.18 -15.91
C THR A 103 15.96 -13.52 -14.55
N THR A 104 15.13 -12.48 -14.55
CA THR A 104 14.74 -11.77 -13.34
C THR A 104 13.51 -12.40 -12.69
N ILE A 105 13.56 -12.60 -11.38
CA ILE A 105 12.41 -13.02 -10.59
C ILE A 105 11.55 -11.80 -10.19
N THR A 106 10.25 -11.89 -10.42
CA THR A 106 9.23 -10.92 -10.02
C THR A 106 8.24 -11.57 -9.09
N ASN A 107 7.45 -10.76 -8.36
CA ASN A 107 6.40 -11.24 -7.46
C ASN A 107 6.87 -12.34 -6.51
N PHE A 108 8.05 -12.17 -5.93
CA PHE A 108 8.69 -13.20 -5.12
C PHE A 108 8.28 -13.14 -3.66
N SER A 109 8.45 -14.25 -2.96
CA SER A 109 8.23 -14.45 -1.53
C SER A 109 9.44 -15.17 -0.95
N GLY A 110 9.67 -15.06 0.36
CA GLY A 110 10.84 -15.60 1.02
C GLY A 110 10.50 -16.42 2.26
N THR A 111 11.06 -17.63 2.34
CA THR A 111 10.91 -18.52 3.50
C THR A 111 12.26 -19.12 3.88
N ILE A 112 12.47 -19.42 5.16
CA ILE A 112 13.63 -20.20 5.59
C ILE A 112 13.28 -21.67 5.53
N LYS A 113 14.11 -22.48 4.86
CA LYS A 113 14.01 -23.94 4.83
C LYS A 113 15.39 -24.53 5.10
N GLY A 114 15.53 -25.33 6.16
CA GLY A 114 16.79 -26.01 6.48
C GLY A 114 17.96 -25.07 6.82
N GLY A 115 17.69 -23.80 7.17
CA GLY A 115 18.72 -22.78 7.40
C GLY A 115 18.93 -21.84 6.20
N ASP A 116 18.49 -22.25 5.02
CA ASP A 116 18.66 -21.48 3.79
C ASP A 116 17.46 -20.58 3.50
N LEU A 117 17.72 -19.44 2.87
CA LEU A 117 16.69 -18.54 2.39
C LEU A 117 16.23 -18.97 0.99
N LEU A 118 15.02 -19.49 0.91
CA LEU A 118 14.34 -19.84 -0.34
C LEU A 118 13.46 -18.68 -0.80
N LEU A 119 13.76 -18.15 -1.99
CA LEU A 119 12.92 -17.22 -2.72
C LEU A 119 12.09 -17.97 -3.76
N VAL A 120 10.78 -17.72 -3.81
CA VAL A 120 9.86 -18.31 -4.80
C VAL A 120 9.03 -17.20 -5.43
N GLY A 121 8.94 -17.18 -6.75
CA GLY A 121 8.28 -16.11 -7.51
C GLY A 121 8.06 -16.50 -8.96
N LYS A 122 7.93 -15.49 -9.82
CA LYS A 122 7.63 -15.64 -11.25
C LYS A 122 8.79 -15.18 -12.12
N CYS A 123 8.99 -15.84 -13.25
CA CYS A 123 9.89 -15.36 -14.30
C CYS A 123 9.33 -14.07 -14.94
N ALA A 124 10.17 -13.06 -15.11
CA ALA A 124 9.78 -11.79 -15.75
C ALA A 124 9.31 -11.96 -17.20
N GLU A 125 9.82 -12.97 -17.92
CA GLU A 125 9.53 -13.17 -19.34
C GLU A 125 8.34 -14.10 -19.58
N CYS A 126 8.39 -15.31 -19.03
CA CYS A 126 7.38 -16.34 -19.30
C CYS A 126 6.35 -16.50 -18.19
N ARG A 127 6.49 -15.78 -17.07
CA ARG A 127 5.61 -15.83 -15.88
C ARG A 127 5.47 -17.23 -15.25
N SER A 128 6.36 -18.15 -15.60
CA SER A 128 6.42 -19.48 -14.98
C SER A 128 7.03 -19.40 -13.58
N ASP A 129 6.75 -20.40 -12.75
CA ASP A 129 7.30 -20.49 -11.40
C ASP A 129 8.82 -20.67 -11.44
N VAL A 130 9.51 -19.86 -10.66
CA VAL A 130 10.97 -19.92 -10.48
C VAL A 130 11.32 -19.79 -9.00
N ALA A 131 12.47 -20.34 -8.63
CA ALA A 131 12.96 -20.29 -7.26
C ALA A 131 14.47 -20.04 -7.23
N ARG A 132 14.93 -19.38 -6.16
CA ARG A 132 16.35 -19.14 -5.89
C ARG A 132 16.63 -19.46 -4.43
N VAL A 133 17.67 -20.26 -4.19
CA VAL A 133 18.15 -20.58 -2.84
C VAL A 133 19.37 -19.71 -2.53
N ILE A 134 19.42 -19.17 -1.32
CA ILE A 134 20.53 -18.40 -0.78
C ILE A 134 20.98 -19.11 0.50
N GLU A 135 22.18 -19.67 0.46
CA GLU A 135 22.70 -20.49 1.56
C GLU A 135 22.95 -19.66 2.83
N GLY A 136 22.55 -20.25 3.96
CA GLY A 136 22.77 -19.73 5.30
C GLY A 136 24.05 -20.30 5.90
N SER A 137 25.14 -19.51 5.92
CA SER A 137 26.34 -19.79 6.71
C SER A 137 26.07 -19.72 8.21
#